data_AF-A0AAJ2UAA7-F1
#
_entry.id   AF-A0AAJ2UAA7-F1
#
_cell.length_a   1.000
_cell.length_b   1.000
_cell.length_c   1.000
_cell.angle_alpha   90.00
_cell.angle_beta   90.00
_cell.angle_gamma   90.00
#
_symmetry.space_group_name_H-M   'P 1'
#
loop_
_entity.id
_entity.type
_entity.pdbx_description
1 polymer ?
#
loop_
_entity_poly.entity_id
_entity_poly.type
_entity_poly.pdbx_seq_one_letter_code
_entity_poly.pdbx_strand_id
1 'polypeptide(L)'
;MTEKLVKKFSPTSFNDSLIFTSLEETIEAHPVVIFYDSNTDLYYYAKARSKHKKNGEIRKKLKSEIEIPKSNKPKTLFRKVSYLDCSQIFYIDKDDLEEFLKKNQIKIWDTQELDYYYVNKIFNTINSFLNEKSPFIVFMHVNYDVNIQKAIPKVLYASDWHLKRDYNNSSKSLEIKLKMEALQKERDPQNLNLLRNNLSLAKREYEEEKIYSRLLKWIKRNKFIQKGLNSMEIIKQYNSLEQPIIPINIDAKIISKSINDYDELIEDLQKKDFEFMKSWLEENNLSFDLDSFKIFKLIMQKENNQGDIFDFNHLEREFSGFLEQEEKYKKDGPKMKM
;
A
#
# COMPACT_ATOMS: atom_id res chain seq x y z
N MET A 1 -23.50 -11.28 -8.62
CA MET A 1 -22.77 -10.27 -7.83
C MET A 1 -22.56 -10.84 -6.43
N THR A 2 -21.45 -11.55 -6.25
CA THR A 2 -21.02 -12.12 -4.97
C THR A 2 -20.55 -10.99 -4.07
N GLU A 3 -21.07 -10.92 -2.84
CA GLU A 3 -20.67 -9.96 -1.83
C GLU A 3 -19.15 -10.06 -1.59
N LYS A 4 -18.37 -9.16 -2.19
CA LYS A 4 -16.95 -8.97 -1.87
C LYS A 4 -16.86 -8.31 -0.51
N LEU A 5 -16.78 -9.15 0.53
CA LEU A 5 -16.61 -8.73 1.91
C LEU A 5 -15.21 -8.13 2.12
N VAL A 6 -15.23 -6.92 2.67
CA VAL A 6 -14.11 -5.99 2.85
C VAL A 6 -13.21 -6.45 4.01
N LYS A 7 -11.89 -6.45 3.79
CA LYS A 7 -10.87 -6.64 4.84
C LYS A 7 -11.04 -5.57 5.91
N LYS A 8 -11.69 -5.92 7.03
CA LYS A 8 -12.01 -4.98 8.10
C LYS A 8 -10.78 -4.71 8.96
N PHE A 9 -10.29 -3.47 8.96
CA PHE A 9 -9.33 -2.97 9.93
C PHE A 9 -9.99 -2.97 11.32
N SER A 10 -9.51 -3.81 12.25
CA SER A 10 -10.02 -3.91 13.62
C SER A 10 -8.87 -3.94 14.64
N PRO A 11 -8.24 -2.80 14.93
CA PRO A 11 -7.17 -2.67 15.90
C PRO A 11 -7.67 -2.80 17.33
N THR A 12 -6.86 -3.51 18.10
CA THR A 12 -7.27 -4.03 19.40
C THR A 12 -6.12 -3.96 20.38
N SER A 13 -6.32 -3.37 21.56
CA SER A 13 -5.29 -3.22 22.57
C SER A 13 -5.72 -3.84 23.90
N PHE A 14 -4.92 -4.75 24.46
CA PHE A 14 -5.23 -5.45 25.71
C PHE A 14 -3.98 -5.74 26.55
N ASN A 15 -4.18 -6.13 27.81
CA ASN A 15 -3.14 -6.18 28.84
C ASN A 15 -2.42 -7.54 29.00
N ASP A 16 -2.69 -8.51 28.11
CA ASP A 16 -1.96 -9.78 28.01
C ASP A 16 -1.41 -9.98 26.60
N SER A 17 -0.18 -10.47 26.49
CA SER A 17 0.71 -10.17 25.37
C SER A 17 0.50 -11.06 24.14
N LEU A 18 -0.08 -10.50 23.09
CA LEU A 18 0.14 -11.00 21.72
C LEU A 18 1.40 -10.41 21.08
N ILE A 19 2.23 -9.72 21.87
CA ILE A 19 3.48 -9.08 21.42
C ILE A 19 4.67 -9.72 22.11
N PHE A 20 5.68 -10.06 21.31
CA PHE A 20 6.87 -10.75 21.75
C PHE A 20 8.15 -10.07 21.22
N THR A 21 9.27 -10.28 21.89
CA THR A 21 10.60 -9.96 21.36
C THR A 21 10.97 -10.94 20.23
N SER A 22 12.03 -10.64 19.48
CA SER A 22 12.64 -11.59 18.54
C SER A 22 13.21 -12.85 19.20
N LEU A 23 13.23 -12.91 20.54
CA LEU A 23 13.61 -14.06 21.35
C LEU A 23 12.39 -14.74 21.98
N GLU A 24 11.18 -14.40 21.49
CA GLU A 24 9.88 -14.95 21.89
C GLU A 24 9.53 -14.67 23.36
N GLU A 25 10.10 -13.62 23.94
CA GLU A 25 9.74 -13.17 25.28
C GLU A 25 8.55 -12.21 25.19
N THR A 26 7.53 -12.41 26.03
CA THR A 26 6.38 -11.52 26.19
C THR A 26 6.81 -10.08 26.50
N ILE A 27 6.21 -9.09 25.82
CA ILE A 27 6.40 -7.66 26.15
C ILE A 27 5.08 -6.88 26.28
N GLU A 28 5.09 -5.88 27.17
CA GLU A 28 3.98 -4.94 27.34
C GLU A 28 3.96 -3.93 26.16
N ALA A 29 3.08 -4.19 25.20
CA ALA A 29 2.80 -3.29 24.09
C ALA A 29 1.38 -3.52 23.56
N HIS A 30 0.88 -2.60 22.74
CA HIS A 30 -0.46 -2.71 22.16
C HIS A 30 -0.39 -3.31 20.75
N PRO A 31 -1.07 -4.44 20.48
CA PRO A 31 -1.22 -4.92 19.10
C PRO A 31 -2.03 -3.92 18.27
N VAL A 32 -1.67 -3.81 16.99
CA VAL A 32 -2.35 -3.01 15.99
C VAL A 32 -2.45 -3.84 14.72
N VAL A 33 -3.65 -4.33 14.42
CA VAL A 33 -3.93 -5.02 13.16
C VAL A 33 -3.62 -4.06 12.00
N ILE A 34 -2.76 -4.50 11.10
CA ILE A 34 -2.40 -3.77 9.88
C ILE A 34 -3.38 -4.17 8.77
N PHE A 35 -3.57 -5.48 8.55
CA PHE A 35 -4.53 -6.01 7.60
C PHE A 35 -4.96 -7.43 7.99
N TYR A 36 -6.08 -7.87 7.44
CA TYR A 36 -6.60 -9.24 7.54
C TYR A 36 -6.61 -9.86 6.15
N ASP A 37 -6.12 -11.09 6.00
CA ASP A 37 -6.19 -11.84 4.77
C ASP A 37 -7.33 -12.86 4.83
N SER A 38 -8.45 -12.54 4.18
CA SER A 38 -9.63 -13.40 4.15
C SER A 38 -9.45 -14.69 3.33
N ASN A 39 -8.41 -14.79 2.50
CA ASN A 39 -8.14 -16.03 1.75
C ASN A 39 -7.50 -17.10 2.63
N THR A 40 -6.77 -16.66 3.66
CA THR A 40 -6.02 -17.53 4.58
C THR A 40 -6.53 -17.44 6.02
N ASP A 41 -7.53 -16.60 6.27
CA ASP A 41 -8.06 -16.29 7.60
C ASP A 41 -7.00 -15.80 8.60
N LEU A 42 -6.00 -15.05 8.13
CA LEU A 42 -4.89 -14.55 8.95
C LEU A 42 -4.99 -13.06 9.26
N TYR A 43 -4.80 -12.69 10.53
CA TYR A 43 -4.60 -11.30 10.94
C TYR A 43 -3.12 -10.96 11.00
N TYR A 44 -2.69 -9.93 10.28
CA TYR A 44 -1.35 -9.37 10.37
C TYR A 44 -1.35 -8.12 11.23
N TYR A 45 -0.46 -8.05 12.21
CA TYR A 45 -0.42 -6.97 13.17
C TYR A 45 1.00 -6.58 13.56
N ALA A 46 1.14 -5.37 14.10
CA ALA A 46 2.38 -4.82 14.62
C ALA A 46 2.17 -4.29 16.04
N LYS A 47 3.26 -3.95 16.71
CA LYS A 47 3.19 -3.37 18.05
C LYS A 47 3.19 -1.85 18.01
N ALA A 48 2.40 -1.24 18.88
CA ALA A 48 2.41 0.19 19.15
C ALA A 48 2.68 0.47 20.63
N ARG A 49 3.31 1.62 20.89
CA ARG A 49 3.53 2.15 22.24
C ARG A 49 3.27 3.64 22.28
N SER A 50 2.80 4.13 23.43
CA SER A 50 2.63 5.58 23.63
C SER A 50 3.97 6.32 23.50
N LYS A 51 3.95 7.52 22.88
CA LYS A 51 5.11 8.42 22.81
C LYS A 51 5.60 8.83 24.20
N HIS A 52 4.65 9.03 25.12
CA HIS A 52 4.94 9.40 26.51
C HIS A 52 4.91 8.19 27.43
N LYS A 53 5.86 8.13 28.37
CA LYS A 53 5.85 7.19 29.50
C LYS A 53 4.79 7.61 30.52
N LYS A 54 4.50 6.72 31.49
CA LYS A 54 3.57 6.99 32.60
C LYS A 54 4.01 8.21 33.44
N ASN A 55 5.31 8.46 33.56
CA ASN A 55 5.89 9.62 34.25
C ASN A 55 6.00 10.90 33.39
N GLY A 56 5.43 10.91 32.18
CA GLY A 56 5.44 12.07 31.29
C GLY A 56 6.63 12.18 30.33
N GLU A 57 7.72 11.47 30.59
CA GLU A 57 8.92 11.49 29.73
C GLU A 57 8.61 11.03 28.29
N ILE A 58 9.21 11.72 27.32
CA ILE A 58 9.12 11.36 25.91
C ILE A 58 10.05 10.18 25.64
N ARG A 59 9.50 9.10 25.12
CA ARG A 59 10.31 7.98 24.65
C ARG A 59 11.01 8.36 23.34
N LYS A 60 12.27 7.96 23.20
CA LYS A 60 13.00 8.07 21.94
C LYS A 60 12.31 7.22 20.87
N LYS A 61 12.12 7.80 19.68
CA LYS A 61 11.59 7.12 18.50
C LYS A 61 12.68 6.21 17.91
N LEU A 62 12.32 4.98 17.55
CA LEU A 62 13.20 4.04 16.86
C LEU A 62 13.18 4.29 15.34
N LYS A 63 14.25 3.88 14.63
CA LYS A 63 14.28 3.94 13.15
C LYS A 63 13.09 3.18 12.53
N SER A 64 12.69 2.08 13.14
CA SER A 64 11.58 1.25 12.67
C SER A 64 10.19 1.83 12.93
N GLU A 65 10.09 2.88 13.74
CA GLU A 65 8.81 3.40 14.18
C GLU A 65 8.30 4.54 13.32
N ILE A 66 6.98 4.60 13.15
CA ILE A 66 6.28 5.77 12.65
C ILE A 66 5.50 6.44 13.79
N GLU A 67 5.45 7.77 13.79
CA GLU A 67 4.63 8.51 14.74
C GLU A 67 3.20 8.61 14.19
N ILE A 68 2.24 8.11 14.96
CA ILE A 68 0.81 8.19 14.69
C ILE A 68 0.21 9.24 15.63
N PRO A 69 -0.47 10.27 15.10
CA PRO A 69 -1.09 11.30 15.92
C PRO A 69 -2.24 10.72 16.74
N LYS A 70 -2.59 11.44 17.80
CA LYS A 70 -3.85 11.20 18.49
C LYS A 70 -5.00 11.45 17.51
N SER A 71 -5.97 10.53 17.47
CA SER A 71 -7.22 10.76 16.76
C SER A 71 -8.24 11.44 17.68
N ASN A 72 -8.97 12.41 17.12
CA ASN A 72 -10.05 13.12 17.80
C ASN A 72 -11.41 12.41 17.65
N LYS A 73 -11.45 11.31 16.89
CA LYS A 73 -12.67 10.55 16.63
C LYS A 73 -13.03 9.68 17.85
N PRO A 74 -14.33 9.52 18.18
CA PRO A 74 -14.75 8.62 19.26
C PRO A 74 -14.37 7.17 18.93
N LYS A 75 -14.11 6.35 19.95
CA LYS A 75 -13.76 4.91 19.81
C LYS A 75 -12.55 4.63 18.87
N THR A 76 -11.51 5.45 18.95
CA THR A 76 -10.25 5.24 18.21
C THR A 76 -9.19 4.44 18.99
N LEU A 77 -8.32 3.73 18.26
CA LEU A 77 -7.14 3.06 18.80
C LEU A 77 -6.13 4.07 19.37
N PHE A 78 -5.83 5.13 18.61
CA PHE A 78 -4.76 6.07 18.93
C PHE A 78 -5.30 7.24 19.76
N ARG A 79 -5.61 6.98 21.03
CA ARG A 79 -6.06 8.02 22.00
C ARG A 79 -4.96 8.99 22.43
N LYS A 80 -3.71 8.63 22.15
CA LYS A 80 -2.50 9.40 22.42
C LYS A 80 -1.59 9.32 21.20
N VAL A 81 -0.69 10.29 21.07
CA VAL A 81 0.41 10.18 20.10
C VAL A 81 1.22 8.92 20.43
N SER A 82 1.42 8.09 19.41
CA SER A 82 1.98 6.74 19.57
C SER A 82 3.04 6.48 18.52
N TYR A 83 3.96 5.57 18.84
CA TYR A 83 4.90 5.00 17.90
C TYR A 83 4.44 3.60 17.52
N LEU A 84 4.26 3.35 16.21
CA LEU A 84 3.97 2.04 15.66
C LEU A 84 5.25 1.47 15.05
N ASP A 85 5.65 0.28 15.46
CA ASP A 85 6.90 -0.37 15.04
C ASP A 85 6.68 -1.20 13.76
N CYS A 86 7.21 -0.72 12.64
CA CYS A 86 7.06 -1.36 11.33
C CYS A 86 8.12 -2.44 11.05
N SER A 87 9.02 -2.74 12.00
CA SER A 87 10.03 -3.81 11.83
C SER A 87 9.69 -5.10 12.57
N GLN A 88 8.58 -5.17 13.32
CA GLN A 88 8.13 -6.40 13.98
C GLN A 88 6.69 -6.71 13.58
N ILE A 89 6.54 -7.70 12.70
CA ILE A 89 5.26 -8.12 12.14
C ILE A 89 4.91 -9.50 12.68
N PHE A 90 3.70 -9.60 13.20
CA PHE A 90 3.12 -10.81 13.72
C PHE A 90 1.95 -11.22 12.84
N TYR A 91 1.64 -12.50 12.80
CA TYR A 91 0.36 -12.98 12.33
C TYR A 91 -0.22 -14.06 13.23
N ILE A 92 -1.54 -14.16 13.22
CA ILE A 92 -2.33 -15.11 14.01
C ILE A 92 -3.56 -15.53 13.20
N ASP A 93 -3.94 -16.79 13.32
CA ASP A 93 -5.18 -17.31 12.75
C ASP A 93 -6.40 -16.61 13.36
N LYS A 94 -7.45 -16.44 12.56
CA LYS A 94 -8.70 -15.82 13.00
C LYS A 94 -9.30 -16.53 14.20
N ASP A 95 -9.36 -17.86 14.17
CA ASP A 95 -9.98 -18.65 15.24
C ASP A 95 -9.19 -18.52 16.54
N ASP A 96 -7.86 -18.62 16.48
CA ASP A 96 -6.96 -18.41 17.62
C ASP A 96 -7.12 -17.00 18.22
N LEU A 97 -7.22 -15.98 17.37
CA LEU A 97 -7.47 -14.62 17.81
C LEU A 97 -8.85 -14.50 18.46
N GLU A 98 -9.91 -15.00 17.84
CA GLU A 98 -11.27 -14.95 18.38
C GLU A 98 -11.38 -15.65 19.74
N GLU A 99 -10.75 -16.81 19.88
CA GLU A 99 -10.69 -17.55 21.14
C GLU A 99 -9.92 -16.78 22.21
N PHE A 100 -8.74 -16.24 21.87
CA PHE A 100 -7.97 -15.37 22.75
C PHE A 100 -8.82 -14.18 23.23
N LEU A 101 -9.52 -13.49 22.32
CA LEU A 101 -10.32 -12.32 22.66
C LEU A 101 -11.52 -12.71 23.55
N LYS A 102 -12.20 -13.83 23.25
CA LYS A 102 -13.34 -14.31 24.02
C LYS A 102 -12.93 -14.69 25.45
N LYS A 103 -11.86 -15.48 25.60
CA LYS A 103 -11.40 -15.98 26.92
C LYS A 103 -10.95 -14.85 27.84
N ASN A 104 -10.28 -13.85 27.27
CA ASN A 104 -9.80 -12.70 28.03
C ASN A 104 -10.85 -11.57 28.16
N GLN A 105 -12.09 -11.77 27.70
CA GLN A 105 -13.18 -10.78 27.75
C GLN A 105 -12.82 -9.43 27.11
N ILE A 106 -12.11 -9.57 26.02
CA ILE A 106 -11.30 -8.56 25.39
C ILE A 106 -12.15 -8.02 24.22
N LYS A 107 -12.58 -6.75 24.31
CA LYS A 107 -13.49 -6.15 23.30
C LYS A 107 -12.72 -5.59 22.11
N ILE A 108 -13.03 -6.07 20.91
CA ILE A 108 -12.54 -5.44 19.67
C ILE A 108 -13.14 -4.05 19.53
N TRP A 109 -12.29 -3.04 19.38
CA TRP A 109 -12.75 -1.71 19.01
C TRP A 109 -12.91 -1.69 17.49
N ASP A 110 -14.12 -1.38 17.02
CA ASP A 110 -14.35 -1.05 15.61
C ASP A 110 -13.72 0.33 15.39
N THR A 111 -12.44 0.36 15.04
CA THR A 111 -11.73 1.62 14.97
C THR A 111 -12.09 2.32 13.69
N GLN A 112 -12.45 3.58 13.82
CA GLN A 112 -12.49 4.47 12.67
C GLN A 112 -11.09 4.52 12.04
N GLU A 113 -11.06 4.28 10.73
CA GLU A 113 -9.89 4.05 9.91
C GLU A 113 -8.79 5.11 10.12
N LEU A 114 -7.53 4.65 10.16
CA LEU A 114 -6.37 5.52 10.00
C LEU A 114 -6.47 6.26 8.67
N ASP A 115 -6.10 7.55 8.64
CA ASP A 115 -6.08 8.30 7.40
C ASP A 115 -5.14 7.63 6.38
N TYR A 116 -5.51 7.71 5.09
CA TYR A 116 -4.80 7.08 3.98
C TYR A 116 -3.28 7.32 4.02
N TYR A 117 -2.86 8.54 4.35
CA TYR A 117 -1.46 8.90 4.50
C TYR A 117 -0.71 7.97 5.47
N TYR A 118 -1.29 7.68 6.65
CA TYR A 118 -0.67 6.82 7.65
C TYR A 118 -0.68 5.37 7.23
N VAL A 119 -1.78 4.88 6.65
CA VAL A 119 -1.87 3.50 6.14
C VAL A 119 -0.81 3.25 5.06
N ASN A 120 -0.72 4.13 4.07
CA ASN A 120 0.28 4.03 3.01
C ASN A 120 1.71 4.13 3.57
N LYS A 121 1.93 4.99 4.57
CA LYS A 121 3.22 5.10 5.26
C LYS A 121 3.60 3.80 5.97
N ILE A 122 2.66 3.10 6.60
CA ILE A 122 2.88 1.79 7.23
C ILE A 122 3.36 0.79 6.16
N PHE A 123 2.56 0.59 5.11
CA PHE A 123 2.88 -0.33 4.02
C PHE A 123 4.26 -0.06 3.40
N ASN A 124 4.54 1.20 3.06
CA ASN A 124 5.81 1.58 2.45
C ASN A 124 7.00 1.40 3.40
N THR A 125 6.82 1.68 4.70
CA THR A 125 7.90 1.50 5.69
C THR A 125 8.23 0.02 5.85
N ILE A 126 7.22 -0.85 6.02
CA ILE A 126 7.43 -2.30 6.12
C ILE A 126 8.10 -2.82 4.85
N ASN A 127 7.59 -2.44 3.67
CA ASN A 127 8.16 -2.83 2.39
C ASN A 127 9.61 -2.38 2.22
N SER A 128 9.98 -1.20 2.72
CA SER A 128 11.36 -0.73 2.68
C SER A 128 12.29 -1.65 3.50
N PHE A 129 11.87 -2.05 4.71
CA PHE A 129 12.66 -2.96 5.55
C PHE A 129 12.76 -4.38 5.00
N LEU A 130 11.71 -4.85 4.32
CA LEU A 130 11.70 -6.14 3.64
C LEU A 130 12.69 -6.19 2.46
N ASN A 131 12.92 -5.07 1.79
CA ASN A 131 13.72 -5.01 0.57
C ASN A 131 15.15 -4.47 0.77
N GLU A 132 15.55 -4.19 2.02
CA GLU A 132 16.96 -3.92 2.33
C GLU A 132 17.82 -5.17 2.01
N LYS A 133 19.07 -4.97 1.58
CA LYS A 133 20.04 -6.07 1.30
C LYS A 133 20.17 -7.03 2.49
N SER A 134 20.08 -6.50 3.71
CA SER A 134 19.88 -7.27 4.93
C SER A 134 18.53 -6.86 5.52
N PRO A 135 17.46 -7.68 5.36
CA PRO A 135 16.12 -7.28 5.76
C PRO A 135 16.06 -6.91 7.24
N PHE A 136 15.56 -5.71 7.53
CA PHE A 136 15.47 -5.16 8.87
C PHE A 136 14.11 -5.47 9.50
N ILE A 137 13.80 -6.75 9.69
CA ILE A 137 12.48 -7.17 10.16
C ILE A 137 12.54 -8.37 11.11
N VAL A 138 11.50 -8.51 11.91
CA VAL A 138 11.11 -9.72 12.63
C VAL A 138 9.75 -10.14 12.10
N PHE A 139 9.63 -11.39 11.69
CA PHE A 139 8.38 -11.98 11.24
C PHE A 139 8.06 -13.20 12.09
N MET A 140 6.87 -13.21 12.69
CA MET A 140 6.51 -14.15 13.74
C MET A 140 5.10 -14.67 13.52
N HIS A 141 4.93 -15.97 13.73
CA HIS A 141 3.62 -16.61 13.85
C HIS A 141 3.24 -16.67 15.33
N VAL A 142 1.97 -16.46 15.66
CA VAL A 142 1.47 -16.56 17.03
C VAL A 142 0.25 -17.47 17.02
N ASN A 143 0.32 -18.56 17.77
CA ASN A 143 -0.82 -19.45 18.03
C ASN A 143 -1.43 -19.15 19.40
N TYR A 144 -2.68 -19.52 19.61
CA TYR A 144 -3.32 -19.52 20.93
C TYR A 144 -3.62 -20.96 21.39
N ASP A 145 -2.98 -21.39 22.46
CA ASP A 145 -3.31 -22.68 23.08
C ASP A 145 -4.40 -22.49 24.14
N VAL A 146 -5.59 -22.98 23.83
CA VAL A 146 -6.79 -22.91 24.69
C VAL A 146 -6.63 -23.66 26.00
N ASN A 147 -5.86 -24.76 26.01
CA ASN A 147 -5.72 -25.62 27.18
C ASN A 147 -4.92 -24.91 28.28
N ILE A 148 -3.82 -24.27 27.88
CA ILE A 148 -2.98 -23.50 28.81
C ILE A 148 -3.33 -22.01 28.85
N GLN A 149 -4.26 -21.57 28.00
CA GLN A 149 -4.72 -20.18 27.83
C GLN A 149 -3.58 -19.21 27.55
N LYS A 150 -2.63 -19.59 26.70
CA LYS A 150 -1.46 -18.77 26.37
C LYS A 150 -1.25 -18.63 24.89
N ALA A 151 -0.81 -17.45 24.49
CA ALA A 151 -0.27 -17.22 23.17
C ALA A 151 1.16 -17.78 23.08
N ILE A 152 1.43 -18.54 22.03
CA ILE A 152 2.70 -19.21 21.77
C ILE A 152 3.31 -18.60 20.51
N PRO A 153 4.37 -17.79 20.63
CA PRO A 153 5.08 -17.25 19.48
C PRO A 153 5.99 -18.29 18.81
N LYS A 154 6.19 -18.14 17.51
CA LYS A 154 7.20 -18.81 16.72
C LYS A 154 7.86 -17.83 15.76
N VAL A 155 9.14 -17.56 15.98
CA VAL A 155 9.92 -16.69 15.09
C VAL A 155 10.22 -17.42 13.78
N LEU A 156 9.78 -16.84 12.66
CA LEU A 156 10.05 -17.36 11.32
C LEU A 156 11.26 -16.68 10.66
N TYR A 157 11.50 -15.43 11.03
CA TYR A 157 12.66 -14.65 10.62
C TYR A 157 12.92 -13.56 11.65
N ALA A 158 14.19 -13.32 11.98
CA ALA A 158 14.61 -12.13 12.71
C ALA A 158 15.94 -11.62 12.19
N SER A 159 16.06 -10.31 12.01
CA SER A 159 17.35 -9.71 11.66
C SER A 159 18.32 -9.72 12.85
N ASP A 160 19.62 -9.82 12.56
CA ASP A 160 20.67 -9.85 13.59
C ASP A 160 20.60 -8.64 14.53
N TRP A 161 20.17 -7.49 14.00
CA TRP A 161 20.02 -6.29 14.82
C TRP A 161 18.94 -6.47 15.88
N HIS A 162 17.79 -7.05 15.54
CA HIS A 162 16.71 -7.30 16.49
C HIS A 162 17.13 -8.33 17.53
N LEU A 163 17.73 -9.43 17.08
CA LEU A 163 18.24 -10.50 17.94
C LEU A 163 19.26 -9.97 18.96
N LYS A 164 20.27 -9.22 18.49
CA LYS A 164 21.29 -8.61 19.36
C LYS A 164 20.69 -7.59 20.31
N ARG A 165 19.75 -6.75 19.84
CA ARG A 165 19.11 -5.74 20.66
C ARG A 165 18.28 -6.38 21.78
N ASP A 166 17.46 -7.37 21.45
CA ASP A 166 16.61 -8.03 22.43
C ASP A 166 17.46 -8.84 23.42
N TYR A 167 18.52 -9.52 22.94
CA TYR A 167 19.50 -10.19 23.82
C TYR A 167 20.13 -9.21 24.80
N ASN A 168 20.56 -8.03 24.33
CA ASN A 168 21.17 -7.01 25.17
C ASN A 168 20.23 -6.43 26.24
N ASN A 169 18.92 -6.49 26.00
CA ASN A 169 17.88 -6.03 26.93
C ASN A 169 17.31 -7.15 27.80
N SER A 170 17.70 -8.41 27.57
CA SER A 170 17.26 -9.58 28.33
C SER A 170 18.10 -9.80 29.61
N SER A 171 17.80 -10.89 30.35
CA SER A 171 18.59 -11.35 31.50
C SER A 171 19.99 -11.89 31.13
N LYS A 172 20.30 -12.04 29.84
CA LYS A 172 21.59 -12.51 29.29
C LYS A 172 22.01 -13.89 29.81
N SER A 173 21.05 -14.80 30.02
CA SER A 173 21.36 -16.19 30.39
C SER A 173 21.97 -16.97 29.22
N LEU A 174 22.66 -18.09 29.54
CA LEU A 174 23.18 -19.01 28.54
C LEU A 174 22.06 -19.55 27.64
N GLU A 175 20.89 -19.81 28.20
CA GLU A 175 19.69 -20.26 27.48
C GLU A 175 19.26 -19.26 26.41
N ILE A 176 19.16 -17.98 26.76
CA ILE A 176 18.77 -16.93 25.80
C ILE A 176 19.84 -16.77 24.71
N LYS A 177 21.12 -16.89 25.06
CA LYS A 177 22.20 -16.88 24.07
C LYS A 177 22.08 -18.03 23.07
N LEU A 178 21.87 -19.26 23.56
CA LEU A 178 21.69 -20.44 22.72
C LEU A 178 20.46 -20.31 21.82
N LYS A 179 19.36 -19.76 22.34
CA LYS A 179 18.15 -19.46 21.57
C LYS A 179 18.41 -18.47 20.44
N MET A 180 19.10 -17.37 20.75
CA MET A 180 19.49 -16.37 19.74
C MET A 180 20.34 -17.01 18.64
N GLU A 181 21.32 -17.84 18.99
CA GLU A 181 22.18 -18.54 18.03
C GLU A 181 21.40 -19.56 17.18
N ALA A 182 20.43 -20.27 17.76
CA ALA A 182 19.55 -21.17 17.02
C ALA A 182 18.69 -20.41 15.99
N LEU A 183 18.03 -19.33 16.41
CA LEU A 183 17.22 -18.49 15.52
C LEU A 183 18.03 -17.86 14.38
N GLN A 184 19.32 -17.54 14.61
CA GLN A 184 20.21 -17.07 13.54
C GLN A 184 20.48 -18.16 12.50
N LYS A 185 20.66 -19.41 12.94
CA LYS A 185 20.94 -20.56 12.06
C LYS A 185 19.71 -21.04 11.30
N GLU A 186 18.55 -21.01 11.93
CA GLU A 186 17.27 -21.48 11.38
C GLU A 186 16.56 -20.43 10.52
N ARG A 187 17.12 -19.21 10.42
CA ARG A 187 16.54 -18.11 9.66
C ARG A 187 16.39 -18.46 8.19
N ASP A 188 15.14 -18.59 7.72
CA ASP A 188 14.83 -18.79 6.32
C ASP A 188 14.30 -17.48 5.66
N PRO A 189 15.06 -16.87 4.74
CA PRO A 189 14.61 -15.71 3.98
C PRO A 189 13.34 -15.97 3.14
N GLN A 190 13.01 -17.22 2.81
CA GLN A 190 11.78 -17.53 2.06
C GLN A 190 10.52 -17.20 2.85
N ASN A 191 10.55 -17.25 4.19
CA ASN A 191 9.44 -16.79 5.03
C ASN A 191 9.09 -15.32 4.79
N LEU A 192 10.05 -14.50 4.36
CA LEU A 192 9.80 -13.11 4.00
C LEU A 192 9.08 -12.95 2.66
N ASN A 193 9.15 -13.92 1.75
CA ASN A 193 8.40 -13.86 0.49
C ASN A 193 6.90 -13.94 0.73
N LEU A 194 6.47 -14.78 1.68
CA LEU A 194 5.07 -14.84 2.11
C LEU A 194 4.59 -13.47 2.60
N LEU A 195 5.35 -12.85 3.52
CA LEU A 195 5.00 -11.53 4.03
C LEU A 195 5.00 -10.46 2.92
N ARG A 196 5.99 -10.46 2.01
CA ARG A 196 6.02 -9.53 0.86
C ARG A 196 4.79 -9.65 -0.02
N ASN A 197 4.40 -10.88 -0.36
CA ASN A 197 3.25 -11.14 -1.22
C ASN A 197 1.95 -10.67 -0.55
N ASN A 198 1.73 -11.06 0.70
CA ASN A 198 0.51 -10.69 1.44
C ASN A 198 0.42 -9.19 1.67
N LEU A 199 1.55 -8.53 1.98
CA LEU A 199 1.62 -7.08 2.13
C LEU A 199 1.32 -6.34 0.81
N SER A 200 1.87 -6.83 -0.30
CA SER A 200 1.63 -6.26 -1.64
C SER A 200 0.17 -6.37 -2.06
N LEU A 201 -0.43 -7.56 -1.86
CA LEU A 201 -1.84 -7.81 -2.15
C LEU A 201 -2.75 -6.94 -1.27
N ALA A 202 -2.50 -6.89 0.04
CA ALA A 202 -3.25 -6.05 0.96
C ALA A 202 -3.17 -4.56 0.60
N LYS A 203 -1.98 -4.06 0.24
CA LYS A 203 -1.81 -2.69 -0.23
C LYS A 203 -2.61 -2.42 -1.51
N ARG A 204 -2.53 -3.32 -2.49
CA ARG A 204 -3.25 -3.19 -3.76
C ARG A 204 -4.76 -3.14 -3.56
N GLU A 205 -5.30 -4.01 -2.71
CA GLU A 205 -6.74 -4.02 -2.40
C GLU A 205 -7.16 -2.75 -1.66
N TYR A 206 -6.32 -2.23 -0.76
CA TYR A 206 -6.58 -0.96 -0.10
C TYR A 206 -6.59 0.22 -1.08
N GLU A 207 -5.63 0.27 -2.01
CA GLU A 207 -5.62 1.26 -3.08
C GLU A 207 -6.85 1.12 -4.00
N GLU A 208 -7.26 -0.11 -4.31
CA GLU A 208 -8.48 -0.38 -5.09
C GLU A 208 -9.72 0.24 -4.44
N GLU A 209 -9.90 0.00 -3.13
CA GLU A 209 -11.06 0.50 -2.40
C GLU A 209 -11.04 2.04 -2.22
N LYS A 210 -9.87 2.59 -1.88
CA LYS A 210 -9.75 4.01 -1.51
C LYS A 210 -9.49 4.95 -2.69
N ILE A 211 -8.98 4.44 -3.81
CA ILE A 211 -8.61 5.23 -4.98
C ILE A 211 -9.37 4.75 -6.21
N TYR A 212 -9.02 3.58 -6.75
CA TYR A 212 -9.36 3.20 -8.12
C TYR A 212 -10.86 3.01 -8.31
N SER A 213 -11.51 2.23 -7.45
CA SER A 213 -12.96 2.01 -7.50
C SER A 213 -13.77 3.30 -7.30
N ARG A 214 -13.27 4.26 -6.52
CA ARG A 214 -13.95 5.55 -6.30
C ARG A 214 -13.83 6.46 -7.51
N LEU A 215 -12.63 6.57 -8.06
CA LEU A 215 -12.37 7.38 -9.25
C LEU A 215 -13.13 6.83 -10.47
N LEU A 216 -13.12 5.50 -10.66
CA LEU A 216 -13.90 4.82 -11.69
C LEU A 216 -15.39 5.15 -11.60
N LYS A 217 -15.99 5.04 -10.41
CA LYS A 217 -17.42 5.38 -10.20
C LYS A 217 -17.71 6.82 -10.60
N TRP A 218 -16.82 7.76 -10.28
CA TRP A 218 -16.97 9.15 -10.66
C TRP A 218 -16.85 9.36 -12.17
N ILE A 219 -15.84 8.76 -12.83
CA ILE A 219 -15.66 8.84 -14.29
C ILE A 219 -16.90 8.30 -15.01
N LYS A 220 -17.38 7.10 -14.64
CA LYS A 220 -18.55 6.46 -15.27
C LYS A 220 -19.82 7.26 -15.04
N ARG A 221 -20.05 7.78 -13.83
CA ARG A 221 -21.25 8.57 -13.51
C ARG A 221 -21.34 9.83 -14.36
N ASN A 222 -20.21 10.48 -14.61
CA ASN A 222 -20.16 11.72 -15.41
C ASN A 222 -20.09 11.48 -16.91
N LYS A 223 -19.85 10.22 -17.34
CA LYS A 223 -19.71 9.81 -18.74
C LYS A 223 -18.61 10.61 -19.47
N PHE A 224 -17.49 10.92 -18.80
CA PHE A 224 -16.48 11.81 -19.37
C PHE A 224 -15.90 11.29 -20.68
N ILE A 225 -15.50 10.02 -20.72
CA ILE A 225 -14.90 9.39 -21.91
C ILE A 225 -15.92 9.34 -23.04
N GLN A 226 -17.18 8.99 -22.76
CA GLN A 226 -18.26 8.98 -23.76
C GLN A 226 -18.64 10.38 -24.26
N LYS A 227 -18.37 11.43 -23.47
CA LYS A 227 -18.50 12.83 -23.89
C LYS A 227 -17.28 13.33 -24.67
N GLY A 228 -16.28 12.48 -24.89
CA GLY A 228 -15.09 12.78 -25.67
C GLY A 228 -13.96 13.45 -24.89
N LEU A 229 -13.99 13.41 -23.55
CA LEU A 229 -12.91 13.99 -22.76
C LEU A 229 -11.64 13.12 -22.78
N ASN A 230 -10.50 13.76 -22.91
CA ASN A 230 -9.17 13.16 -22.75
C ASN A 230 -8.68 13.17 -21.28
N SER A 231 -7.55 12.53 -21.00
CA SER A 231 -6.97 12.40 -19.66
C SER A 231 -6.73 13.75 -19.00
N MET A 232 -6.14 14.71 -19.73
CA MET A 232 -5.89 16.06 -19.22
C MET A 232 -7.19 16.76 -18.81
N GLU A 233 -8.26 16.65 -19.61
CA GLU A 233 -9.55 17.25 -19.30
C GLU A 233 -10.22 16.61 -18.09
N ILE A 234 -10.15 15.27 -17.97
CA ILE A 234 -10.64 14.56 -16.78
C ILE A 234 -9.87 15.02 -15.53
N ILE A 235 -8.56 15.20 -15.62
CA ILE A 235 -7.73 15.74 -14.52
C ILE A 235 -8.16 17.16 -14.16
N LYS A 236 -8.38 18.03 -15.15
CA LYS A 236 -8.88 19.39 -14.92
C LYS A 236 -10.25 19.40 -14.23
N GLN A 237 -11.17 18.51 -14.65
CA GLN A 237 -12.48 18.36 -14.02
C GLN A 237 -12.40 17.83 -12.59
N TYR A 238 -11.41 17.01 -12.27
CA TYR A 238 -11.20 16.56 -10.90
C TYR A 238 -10.62 17.67 -10.02
N ASN A 239 -9.64 18.41 -10.54
CA ASN A 239 -8.97 19.49 -9.82
C ASN A 239 -9.89 20.70 -9.56
N SER A 240 -11.01 20.81 -10.28
CA SER A 240 -12.04 21.83 -10.01
C SER A 240 -13.02 21.45 -8.90
N LEU A 241 -12.95 20.23 -8.36
CA LEU A 241 -13.82 19.81 -7.26
C LEU A 241 -13.47 20.55 -5.97
N GLU A 242 -14.49 21.06 -5.28
CA GLU A 242 -14.34 21.67 -3.96
C GLU A 242 -13.77 20.69 -2.92
N GLN A 243 -14.12 19.41 -3.08
CA GLN A 243 -13.63 18.33 -2.23
C GLN A 243 -13.14 17.15 -3.08
N PRO A 244 -11.90 16.68 -2.87
CA PRO A 244 -11.37 15.54 -3.60
C PRO A 244 -12.12 14.26 -3.23
N ILE A 245 -12.36 13.41 -4.23
CA ILE A 245 -13.11 12.14 -4.07
C ILE A 245 -12.20 11.03 -3.51
N ILE A 246 -10.91 11.14 -3.81
CA ILE A 246 -9.86 10.21 -3.37
C ILE A 246 -8.79 10.97 -2.56
N PRO A 247 -7.99 10.28 -1.73
CA PRO A 247 -7.09 10.94 -0.78
C PRO A 247 -5.73 11.38 -1.36
N ILE A 248 -5.57 11.35 -2.69
CA ILE A 248 -4.33 11.71 -3.39
C ILE A 248 -4.66 12.58 -4.61
N ASN A 249 -3.65 13.29 -5.13
CA ASN A 249 -3.75 13.93 -6.43
C ASN A 249 -3.90 12.87 -7.52
N ILE A 250 -4.68 13.18 -8.56
CA ILE A 250 -4.80 12.30 -9.71
C ILE A 250 -3.84 12.70 -10.81
N ASP A 251 -3.35 11.70 -11.52
CA ASP A 251 -2.59 11.82 -12.75
C ASP A 251 -3.14 10.80 -13.77
N ALA A 252 -2.58 10.80 -14.98
CA ALA A 252 -3.02 9.88 -16.03
C ALA A 252 -2.81 8.41 -15.65
N LYS A 253 -1.75 8.09 -14.89
CA LYS A 253 -1.50 6.70 -14.46
C LYS A 253 -2.59 6.21 -13.50
N ILE A 254 -3.03 7.06 -12.58
CA ILE A 254 -4.13 6.76 -11.65
C ILE A 254 -5.44 6.62 -12.42
N ILE A 255 -5.72 7.48 -13.40
CA ILE A 255 -6.91 7.37 -14.25
C ILE A 255 -6.88 6.03 -15.01
N SER A 256 -5.80 5.77 -15.76
CA SER A 256 -5.64 4.54 -16.55
C SER A 256 -5.79 3.31 -15.67
N LYS A 257 -5.12 3.26 -14.50
CA LYS A 257 -5.25 2.14 -13.56
C LYS A 257 -6.68 1.99 -13.01
N SER A 258 -7.42 3.09 -12.83
CA SER A 258 -8.81 3.04 -12.36
C SER A 258 -9.78 2.43 -13.39
N ILE A 259 -9.48 2.57 -14.68
CA ILE A 259 -10.34 2.09 -15.76
C ILE A 259 -9.76 0.85 -16.47
N ASN A 260 -8.59 0.36 -16.07
CA ASN A 260 -7.83 -0.69 -16.75
C ASN A 260 -8.60 -2.00 -16.91
N ASP A 261 -9.53 -2.32 -16.01
CA ASP A 261 -10.35 -3.53 -16.10
C ASP A 261 -11.56 -3.37 -17.06
N TYR A 262 -11.65 -2.25 -17.79
CA TYR A 262 -12.70 -1.93 -18.74
C TYR A 262 -12.09 -1.57 -20.09
N ASP A 263 -11.76 -2.59 -20.88
CA ASP A 263 -11.07 -2.49 -22.18
C ASP A 263 -11.63 -1.36 -23.07
N GLU A 264 -12.95 -1.30 -23.24
CA GLU A 264 -13.60 -0.24 -24.04
C GLU A 264 -13.30 1.17 -23.51
N LEU A 265 -13.32 1.38 -22.18
CA LEU A 265 -13.06 2.70 -21.60
C LEU A 265 -11.61 3.12 -21.74
N ILE A 266 -10.67 2.19 -21.54
CA ILE A 266 -9.25 2.50 -21.63
C ILE A 266 -8.85 2.75 -23.09
N GLU A 267 -9.35 1.96 -24.04
CA GLU A 267 -9.13 2.16 -25.48
C GLU A 267 -9.70 3.50 -25.95
N ASP A 268 -10.95 3.82 -25.55
CA ASP A 268 -11.56 5.10 -25.90
C ASP A 268 -10.77 6.29 -25.33
N LEU A 269 -10.34 6.21 -24.07
CA LEU A 269 -9.52 7.27 -23.45
C LEU A 269 -8.19 7.45 -24.18
N GLN A 270 -7.50 6.34 -24.45
CA GLN A 270 -6.22 6.34 -25.16
C GLN A 270 -6.35 6.94 -26.57
N LYS A 271 -7.42 6.60 -27.28
CA LYS A 271 -7.74 7.21 -28.58
C LYS A 271 -7.96 8.71 -28.46
N LYS A 272 -8.68 9.17 -27.43
CA LYS A 272 -8.91 10.61 -27.19
C LYS A 272 -7.63 11.35 -26.84
N ASP A 273 -6.76 10.75 -26.04
CA ASP A 273 -5.44 11.29 -25.74
C ASP A 273 -4.58 11.44 -27.02
N PHE A 274 -4.62 10.44 -27.89
CA PHE A 274 -3.90 10.46 -29.16
C PHE A 274 -4.46 11.48 -30.15
N GLU A 275 -5.78 11.56 -30.29
CA GLU A 275 -6.48 12.57 -31.11
C GLU A 275 -6.12 13.99 -30.63
N PHE A 276 -6.16 14.23 -29.32
CA PHE A 276 -5.77 15.52 -28.75
C PHE A 276 -4.34 15.89 -29.09
N MET A 277 -3.39 14.97 -28.92
CA MET A 277 -1.98 15.21 -29.26
C MET A 277 -1.83 15.59 -30.74
N LYS A 278 -2.51 14.87 -31.65
CA LYS A 278 -2.46 15.20 -33.08
C LYS A 278 -2.97 16.61 -33.37
N SER A 279 -4.15 16.94 -32.87
CA SER A 279 -4.72 18.28 -33.05
C SER A 279 -3.82 19.36 -32.46
N TRP A 280 -3.21 19.10 -31.30
CA TRP A 280 -2.28 20.03 -30.69
C TRP A 280 -1.04 20.27 -31.56
N LEU A 281 -0.47 19.23 -32.18
CA LEU A 281 0.67 19.38 -33.10
C LEU A 281 0.28 20.22 -34.33
N GLU A 282 -0.89 19.94 -34.92
CA GLU A 282 -1.42 20.68 -36.06
C GLU A 282 -1.65 22.15 -35.74
N GLU A 283 -2.31 22.45 -34.61
CA GLU A 283 -2.58 23.81 -34.14
C GLU A 283 -1.30 24.61 -33.87
N ASN A 284 -0.21 23.92 -33.50
CA ASN A 284 1.09 24.53 -33.25
C ASN A 284 2.03 24.50 -34.48
N ASN A 285 1.52 24.12 -35.66
CA ASN A 285 2.29 24.02 -36.91
C ASN A 285 3.55 23.14 -36.79
N LEU A 286 3.47 22.07 -36.00
CA LEU A 286 4.54 21.10 -35.84
C LEU A 286 4.35 19.91 -36.79
N SER A 287 5.45 19.33 -37.23
CA SER A 287 5.44 18.12 -38.06
C SER A 287 5.05 16.89 -37.24
N PHE A 288 4.56 15.86 -37.94
CA PHE A 288 4.37 14.55 -37.33
C PHE A 288 5.70 13.78 -37.32
N ASP A 289 6.54 14.05 -36.33
CA ASP A 289 7.79 13.35 -36.07
C ASP A 289 8.10 13.25 -34.56
N LEU A 290 9.08 12.39 -34.22
CA LEU A 290 9.44 12.13 -32.83
C LEU A 290 10.00 13.36 -32.09
N ASP A 291 10.57 14.33 -32.80
CA ASP A 291 11.08 15.54 -32.15
C ASP A 291 9.93 16.48 -31.77
N SER A 292 8.91 16.58 -32.62
CA SER A 292 7.66 17.27 -32.33
C SER A 292 6.88 16.61 -31.18
N PHE A 293 6.88 15.27 -31.11
CA PHE A 293 6.34 14.54 -29.95
C PHE A 293 7.09 14.89 -28.65
N LYS A 294 8.43 14.97 -28.67
CA LYS A 294 9.21 15.39 -27.50
C LYS A 294 8.86 16.82 -27.09
N ILE A 295 8.65 17.73 -28.04
CA ILE A 295 8.21 19.11 -27.77
C ILE A 295 6.84 19.10 -27.08
N PHE A 296 5.86 18.37 -27.62
CA PHE A 296 4.55 18.19 -27.01
C PHE A 296 4.66 17.70 -25.57
N LYS A 297 5.41 16.60 -25.34
CA LYS A 297 5.62 16.02 -24.01
C LYS A 297 6.22 17.04 -23.04
N LEU A 298 7.26 17.76 -23.46
CA LEU A 298 7.92 18.76 -22.61
C LEU A 298 6.98 19.90 -22.22
N ILE A 299 6.17 20.41 -23.16
CA ILE A 299 5.21 21.49 -22.88
C ILE A 299 4.12 21.00 -21.93
N MET A 300 3.52 19.85 -22.23
CA MET A 300 2.46 19.25 -21.41
C MET A 300 2.93 18.93 -19.98
N GLN A 301 4.19 18.51 -19.81
CA GLN A 301 4.78 18.29 -18.49
C GLN A 301 5.12 19.60 -17.75
N LYS A 302 5.57 20.64 -18.45
CA LYS A 302 5.91 21.94 -17.84
C LYS A 302 4.66 22.68 -17.37
N GLU A 303 3.56 22.55 -18.09
CA GLU A 303 2.29 23.18 -17.73
C GLU A 303 1.60 22.50 -16.54
N ASN A 304 2.00 21.27 -16.18
CA ASN A 304 1.40 20.55 -15.07
C ASN A 304 2.39 20.19 -13.96
N ASN A 305 2.32 20.93 -12.85
CA ASN A 305 3.13 20.67 -11.66
C ASN A 305 2.64 19.47 -10.82
N GLN A 306 1.58 18.77 -11.22
CA GLN A 306 0.86 17.79 -10.39
C GLN A 306 0.89 16.34 -10.92
N GLY A 307 1.80 16.02 -11.86
CA GLY A 307 1.98 14.66 -12.40
C GLY A 307 1.82 14.61 -13.92
N ASP A 308 1.95 13.42 -14.49
CA ASP A 308 1.77 13.23 -15.93
C ASP A 308 0.28 13.38 -16.29
N ILE A 309 -0.08 14.31 -17.18
CA ILE A 309 -1.47 14.49 -17.66
C ILE A 309 -1.88 13.48 -18.75
N PHE A 310 -0.92 12.75 -19.28
CA PHE A 310 -1.11 11.65 -20.23
C PHE A 310 -0.21 10.48 -19.89
N ASP A 311 -0.56 9.26 -20.31
CA ASP A 311 0.41 8.16 -20.35
C ASP A 311 1.33 8.33 -21.57
N PHE A 312 2.39 9.12 -21.38
CA PHE A 312 3.33 9.42 -22.46
C PHE A 312 4.03 8.18 -23.03
N ASN A 313 4.19 7.10 -22.26
CA ASN A 313 4.80 5.87 -22.76
C ASN A 313 3.84 5.13 -23.70
N HIS A 314 2.54 5.16 -23.41
CA HIS A 314 1.54 4.66 -24.33
C HIS A 314 1.43 5.54 -25.58
N LEU A 315 1.33 6.87 -25.42
CA LEU A 315 1.24 7.80 -26.55
C LEU A 315 2.45 7.71 -27.48
N GLU A 316 3.66 7.58 -26.96
CA GLU A 316 4.87 7.45 -27.78
C GLU A 316 4.84 6.18 -28.65
N ARG A 317 4.32 5.07 -28.11
CA ARG A 317 4.18 3.81 -28.84
C ARG A 317 3.13 3.94 -29.95
N GLU A 318 1.95 4.48 -29.63
CA GLU A 318 0.89 4.72 -30.62
C GLU A 318 1.37 5.67 -31.72
N PHE A 319 2.09 6.72 -31.35
CA PHE A 319 2.63 7.69 -32.29
C PHE A 319 3.69 7.09 -33.20
N SER A 320 4.61 6.28 -32.66
CA SER A 320 5.59 5.57 -33.48
C SER A 320 4.91 4.62 -34.47
N GLY A 321 3.88 3.88 -34.03
CA GLY A 321 3.09 3.02 -34.91
C GLY A 321 2.36 3.80 -36.02
N PHE A 322 1.83 4.98 -35.71
CA PHE A 322 1.25 5.89 -36.70
C PHE A 322 2.27 6.35 -37.75
N LEU A 323 3.47 6.76 -37.32
CA LEU A 323 4.54 7.18 -38.24
C LEU A 323 4.96 6.05 -39.19
N GLU A 324 5.09 4.82 -38.68
CA GLU A 324 5.41 3.64 -39.51
C GLU A 324 4.32 3.37 -40.57
N GLN A 325 3.05 3.56 -40.23
CA GLN A 325 1.94 3.40 -41.16
C GLN A 325 1.94 4.49 -42.25
N GLU A 326 2.18 5.74 -41.86
CA GLU A 326 2.31 6.87 -42.80
C GLU A 326 3.48 6.67 -43.77
N GLU A 327 4.63 6.18 -43.29
CA GLU A 327 5.77 5.84 -44.16
C GLU A 327 5.44 4.72 -45.14
N LYS A 328 4.73 3.68 -44.70
CA LYS A 328 4.28 2.60 -45.59
C LYS A 328 3.30 3.12 -46.63
N TYR A 329 2.33 3.95 -46.24
CA TYR A 329 1.37 4.53 -47.17
C TYR A 329 2.03 5.43 -48.22
N LYS A 330 3.05 6.22 -47.82
CA LYS A 330 3.87 7.04 -48.73
C LYS A 330 4.72 6.20 -49.69
N LYS A 331 5.17 5.01 -49.27
CA LYS A 331 5.98 4.08 -50.09
C LYS A 331 5.12 3.25 -51.06
N ASP A 332 3.95 2.80 -50.63
CA ASP A 332 3.14 1.82 -51.36
C ASP A 332 1.99 2.46 -52.18
N GLY A 333 1.64 3.72 -51.92
CA GLY A 333 0.51 4.42 -52.55
C GLY A 333 -0.87 3.82 -52.21
N PRO A 334 -1.98 4.51 -52.51
CA PRO A 334 -3.30 3.93 -52.33
C PRO A 334 -3.44 2.74 -53.30
N LYS A 335 -3.54 1.51 -52.77
CA LYS A 335 -4.00 0.37 -53.55
C LYS A 335 -5.46 0.62 -53.93
N MET A 336 -5.69 1.22 -55.11
CA MET A 336 -7.00 1.22 -55.75
C MET A 336 -7.44 -0.25 -55.88
N LYS A 337 -8.49 -0.62 -55.14
CA LYS A 337 -9.26 -1.82 -55.47
C LYS A 337 -9.86 -1.57 -56.85
N MET A 338 -9.35 -2.28 -57.86
CA MET A 338 -10.04 -2.46 -59.14
C MET A 338 -11.31 -3.27 -58.93
#